data_AF-A0A5E4LB12-F1
#
_entry.id   AF-A0A5E4LB12-F1
#
_cell.length_a   1.000
_cell.length_b   1.000
_cell.length_c   1.000
_cell.angle_alpha   90.00
_cell.angle_beta   90.00
_cell.angle_gamma   90.00
#
_symmetry.space_group_name_H-M   'P 1'
#
loop_
_entity.id
_entity.type
_entity.pdbx_description
1 polymer ?
#
loop_
_entity_poly.entity_id
_entity_poly.type
_entity_poly.pdbx_seq_one_letter_code
_entity_poly.pdbx_strand_id
1 'polypeptide(L)'
;MTISEIITLIVALGGWGLAAFIAWLNYRQKSDEIFYHALDWLSGKSQRRNLGIAAIEAYWENNRFRDMSISLLINSAIYLILESHQEDAEHELNNLSRMMNLVLNVKQVSKRHRFHYNSLYDALKKAKSREKQEKGLVIPGEKLDEWSRRLETLL
;
A
#
# COMPACT_ATOMS: atom_id res chain seq x y z
N MET A 1 -38.58 41.20 -8.92
CA MET A 1 -38.41 39.76 -8.67
C MET A 1 -39.64 39.26 -7.94
N THR A 2 -40.36 38.31 -8.51
CA THR A 2 -41.58 37.75 -7.88
C THR A 2 -41.22 36.65 -6.88
N ILE A 3 -42.16 36.31 -5.99
CA ILE A 3 -41.98 35.20 -5.03
C ILE A 3 -41.69 33.88 -5.75
N SER A 4 -42.31 33.64 -6.93
CA SER A 4 -42.07 32.43 -7.72
C SER A 4 -40.66 32.37 -8.30
N GLU A 5 -40.07 33.50 -8.72
CA GLU A 5 -38.68 33.58 -9.19
C GLU A 5 -37.69 33.26 -8.06
N ILE A 6 -37.94 33.77 -6.85
CA ILE A 6 -37.12 33.48 -5.65
C ILE A 6 -37.18 31.98 -5.33
N ILE A 7 -38.37 31.39 -5.28
CA ILE A 7 -38.55 29.96 -5.00
C ILE A 7 -37.85 29.11 -6.07
N THR A 8 -37.99 29.47 -7.34
CA THR A 8 -37.34 28.75 -8.45
C THR A 8 -35.82 28.80 -8.33
N LEU A 9 -35.26 29.96 -7.99
CA LEU A 9 -33.82 30.11 -7.79
C LEU A 9 -33.31 29.27 -6.60
N ILE A 10 -34.05 29.25 -5.48
CA ILE A 10 -33.70 28.44 -4.31
C ILE A 10 -33.73 26.95 -4.65
N VAL A 11 -34.77 26.48 -5.34
CA VAL A 11 -34.90 25.09 -5.77
C VAL A 11 -33.78 24.71 -6.74
N ALA A 12 -33.46 25.58 -7.70
CA ALA A 12 -32.38 25.35 -8.66
C ALA A 12 -31.02 25.24 -7.94
N LEU A 13 -30.70 26.20 -7.06
CA LEU A 13 -29.45 26.18 -6.29
C LEU A 13 -29.37 24.95 -5.35
N GLY A 14 -30.49 24.59 -4.71
CA GLY A 14 -30.59 23.39 -3.89
C GLY A 14 -30.36 22.11 -4.70
N GLY A 15 -30.92 22.03 -5.91
CA GLY A 15 -30.72 20.91 -6.83
C GLY A 15 -29.26 20.75 -7.26
N TRP A 16 -28.59 21.83 -7.64
CA TRP A 16 -27.16 21.81 -7.97
C TRP A 16 -26.28 21.44 -6.78
N GLY A 17 -26.60 21.96 -5.59
CA GLY A 17 -25.89 21.61 -4.36
C GLY A 17 -26.02 20.12 -4.02
N LEU A 18 -27.24 19.57 -4.11
CA LEU A 18 -27.49 18.14 -3.89
C LEU A 18 -26.78 17.27 -4.94
N ALA A 19 -26.83 17.65 -6.22
CA ALA A 19 -26.15 16.94 -7.30
C ALA A 19 -24.63 16.92 -7.08
N ALA A 20 -24.02 18.05 -6.70
CA ALA A 20 -22.61 18.13 -6.39
C ALA A 20 -22.23 17.25 -5.19
N PHE A 21 -23.07 17.23 -4.15
CA PHE A 21 -22.87 16.37 -2.99
C PHE A 21 -22.93 14.88 -3.34
N ILE A 22 -23.92 14.46 -4.14
CA ILE A 22 -24.04 13.07 -4.62
C ILE A 22 -22.83 12.69 -5.49
N ALA A 23 -22.41 13.56 -6.39
CA ALA A 23 -21.23 13.33 -7.23
C ALA A 23 -19.96 13.14 -6.38
N TRP A 24 -19.78 13.95 -5.34
CA TRP A 24 -18.67 13.81 -4.39
C TRP A 24 -18.72 12.49 -3.62
N LEU A 25 -19.89 12.07 -3.13
CA LEU A 25 -20.06 10.78 -2.46
C LEU A 25 -19.74 9.60 -3.39
N ASN A 26 -20.25 9.63 -4.62
CA ASN A 26 -19.99 8.58 -5.62
C ASN A 26 -18.51 8.50 -5.99
N TYR A 27 -17.85 9.65 -6.16
CA TYR A 27 -16.41 9.69 -6.43
C TYR A 27 -15.62 9.04 -5.30
N ARG A 28 -15.98 9.36 -4.04
CA ARG A 28 -15.33 8.78 -2.86
C ARG A 28 -15.56 7.26 -2.75
N GLN A 29 -16.79 6.80 -2.96
CA GLN A 29 -17.11 5.37 -2.95
C GLN A 29 -16.35 4.62 -4.05
N LYS A 30 -16.30 5.19 -5.26
CA LYS A 30 -15.59 4.54 -6.37
C LYS A 30 -14.08 4.46 -6.13
N SER A 31 -13.50 5.51 -5.53
CA SER A 31 -12.10 5.48 -5.12
C SER A 31 -11.81 4.40 -4.07
N ASP A 32 -12.71 4.24 -3.08
CA ASP A 32 -12.59 3.18 -2.07
C ASP A 32 -12.68 1.78 -2.72
N GLU A 33 -13.65 1.57 -3.62
CA GLU A 33 -13.85 0.31 -4.35
C GLU A 33 -12.60 -0.09 -5.15
N ILE A 34 -12.03 0.85 -5.91
CA ILE A 34 -10.80 0.62 -6.70
C ILE A 34 -9.64 0.25 -5.78
N PHE A 35 -9.50 0.95 -4.65
CA PHE A 35 -8.46 0.66 -3.68
C PHE A 35 -8.62 -0.76 -3.09
N TYR A 36 -9.83 -1.15 -2.68
CA TYR A 36 -10.05 -2.50 -2.14
C TYR A 36 -9.80 -3.61 -3.17
N HIS A 37 -10.16 -3.39 -4.45
CA HIS A 37 -9.79 -4.32 -5.52
C HIS A 37 -8.27 -4.43 -5.70
N ALA A 38 -7.53 -3.33 -5.51
CA ALA A 38 -6.07 -3.36 -5.54
C ALA A 38 -5.46 -4.18 -4.41
N LEU A 39 -6.06 -4.16 -3.21
CA LEU A 39 -5.63 -5.01 -2.09
C LEU A 39 -5.79 -6.50 -2.42
N ASP A 40 -6.90 -6.86 -3.09
CA ASP A 40 -7.12 -8.24 -3.55
C ASP A 40 -6.06 -8.67 -4.58
N TRP A 41 -5.70 -7.78 -5.52
CA TRP A 41 -4.65 -8.07 -6.49
C TRP A 41 -3.29 -8.33 -5.85
N LEU A 42 -2.96 -7.62 -4.76
CA LEU A 42 -1.70 -7.85 -4.06
C LEU A 42 -1.59 -9.29 -3.51
N SER A 43 -2.69 -9.95 -3.18
CA SER A 43 -2.66 -11.35 -2.72
C SER A 43 -2.36 -12.36 -3.83
N GLY A 44 -2.51 -11.97 -5.10
CA GLY A 44 -2.40 -12.86 -6.25
C GLY A 44 -0.96 -13.21 -6.66
N LYS A 45 -0.83 -13.90 -7.81
CA LYS A 45 0.46 -14.18 -8.47
C LYS A 45 1.18 -12.89 -8.88
N SER A 46 2.44 -13.01 -9.30
CA SER A 46 3.36 -11.91 -9.67
C SER A 46 2.80 -10.75 -10.49
N GLN A 47 1.96 -11.06 -11.49
CA GLN A 47 1.36 -10.02 -12.33
C GLN A 47 0.27 -9.21 -11.58
N ARG A 48 -0.50 -9.86 -10.69
CA ARG A 48 -1.56 -9.22 -9.90
C ARG A 48 -0.97 -8.37 -8.77
N ARG A 49 -0.13 -8.96 -7.90
CA ARG A 49 1.24 -8.48 -7.71
C ARG A 49 1.55 -7.00 -7.93
N ASN A 50 2.25 -6.82 -9.05
CA ASN A 50 2.68 -5.57 -9.63
C ASN A 50 1.55 -4.53 -9.77
N LEU A 51 0.36 -4.95 -10.21
CA LEU A 51 -0.81 -4.07 -10.37
C LEU A 51 -1.32 -3.56 -9.02
N GLY A 52 -1.40 -4.43 -8.01
CA GLY A 52 -1.78 -4.06 -6.65
C GLY A 52 -0.82 -3.03 -6.05
N ILE A 53 0.50 -3.22 -6.24
CA ILE A 53 1.51 -2.25 -5.79
C ILE A 53 1.33 -0.90 -6.51
N ALA A 54 1.14 -0.90 -7.84
CA ALA A 54 0.97 0.33 -8.61
C ALA A 54 -0.26 1.13 -8.17
N ALA A 55 -1.36 0.45 -7.85
CA ALA A 55 -2.54 1.10 -7.30
C ALA A 55 -2.29 1.67 -5.89
N ILE A 56 -1.60 0.93 -5.01
CA ILE A 56 -1.22 1.45 -3.69
C ILE A 56 -0.32 2.70 -3.82
N GLU A 57 0.63 2.69 -4.75
CA GLU A 57 1.48 3.86 -5.04
C GLU A 57 0.65 5.08 -5.46
N ALA A 58 -0.33 4.91 -6.34
CA ALA A 58 -1.22 6.00 -6.78
C ALA A 58 -2.02 6.62 -5.62
N TYR A 59 -2.30 5.85 -4.57
CA TYR A 59 -3.07 6.28 -3.41
C TYR A 59 -2.22 6.56 -2.16
N TRP A 60 -0.89 6.50 -2.25
CA TRP A 60 0.00 6.54 -1.09
C TRP A 60 -0.06 7.85 -0.29
N GLU A 61 -0.30 8.96 -0.97
CA GLU A 61 -0.43 10.28 -0.33
C GLU A 61 -1.73 10.40 0.49
N ASN A 62 -2.72 9.54 0.24
CA ASN A 62 -3.93 9.49 1.04
C ASN A 62 -3.68 8.73 2.36
N ASN A 63 -3.65 9.46 3.47
CA ASN A 63 -3.39 8.91 4.81
C ASN A 63 -4.25 7.69 5.17
N ARG A 64 -5.54 7.67 4.76
CA ARG A 64 -6.45 6.55 5.06
C ARG A 64 -6.00 5.27 4.35
N PHE A 65 -5.67 5.37 3.07
CA PHE A 65 -5.24 4.24 2.26
C PHE A 65 -3.82 3.80 2.63
N ARG A 66 -2.94 4.75 2.97
CA ARG A 66 -1.58 4.45 3.46
C ARG A 66 -1.61 3.63 4.73
N ASP A 67 -2.42 4.01 5.73
CA ASP A 67 -2.50 3.29 7.01
C ASP A 67 -2.92 1.82 6.81
N MET A 68 -3.89 1.58 5.93
CA MET A 68 -4.35 0.23 5.59
C MET A 68 -3.30 -0.55 4.78
N SER A 69 -2.57 0.13 3.89
CA SER A 69 -1.60 -0.50 2.99
C SER A 69 -0.35 -0.97 3.73
N ILE A 70 0.10 -0.27 4.78
CA ILE A 70 1.35 -0.58 5.50
C ILE A 70 1.39 -2.05 5.95
N SER A 71 0.38 -2.50 6.71
CA SER A 71 0.34 -3.89 7.20
C SER A 71 0.35 -4.91 6.06
N LEU A 72 -0.37 -4.61 4.98
CA LEU A 72 -0.49 -5.49 3.83
C LEU A 72 0.83 -5.59 3.05
N LEU A 73 1.46 -4.45 2.76
CA LEU A 73 2.77 -4.39 2.09
C LEU A 73 3.84 -5.10 2.90
N ILE A 74 3.87 -4.89 4.22
CA ILE A 74 4.84 -5.55 5.09
C ILE A 74 4.64 -7.07 5.09
N ASN A 75 3.42 -7.55 5.24
CA ASN A 75 3.16 -8.99 5.22
C ASN A 75 3.50 -9.61 3.85
N SER A 76 3.20 -8.91 2.76
CA SER A 76 3.60 -9.35 1.41
C SER A 76 5.13 -9.34 1.23
N ALA A 77 5.83 -8.35 1.79
CA ALA A 77 7.28 -8.30 1.76
C ALA A 77 7.90 -9.46 2.56
N ILE A 78 7.40 -9.73 3.77
CA ILE A 78 7.83 -10.87 4.60
C ILE A 78 7.64 -12.19 3.85
N TYR A 79 6.49 -12.39 3.20
CA TYR A 79 6.24 -13.57 2.38
C TYR A 79 7.28 -13.71 1.25
N LEU A 80 7.54 -12.64 0.50
CA LEU A 80 8.55 -12.66 -0.56
C LEU A 80 9.96 -12.93 -0.03
N ILE A 81 10.30 -12.38 1.12
CA ILE A 81 11.61 -12.56 1.76
C ILE A 81 11.80 -13.98 2.28
N LEU A 82 10.77 -14.57 2.90
CA LEU A 82 10.94 -15.81 3.67
C LEU A 82 10.40 -17.08 3.00
N GLU A 83 9.30 -16.97 2.24
CA GLU A 83 8.46 -18.13 1.86
C GLU A 83 8.24 -18.27 0.34
N SER A 84 8.51 -17.24 -0.47
CA SER A 84 8.28 -17.32 -1.92
C SER A 84 9.01 -18.50 -2.56
N HIS A 85 8.31 -19.28 -3.37
CA HIS A 85 8.88 -20.40 -4.14
C HIS A 85 9.26 -19.99 -5.58
N GLN A 86 9.26 -18.70 -5.87
CA GLN A 86 9.59 -18.17 -7.20
C GLN A 86 11.09 -17.86 -7.23
N GLU A 87 11.89 -18.90 -7.37
CA GLU A 87 13.34 -18.80 -7.57
C GLU A 87 13.61 -17.92 -8.82
N ASP A 88 14.43 -16.88 -8.66
CA ASP A 88 14.91 -15.96 -9.71
C ASP A 88 13.88 -15.20 -10.58
N ALA A 89 12.73 -14.83 -10.02
CA ALA A 89 11.85 -13.85 -10.68
C ALA A 89 12.34 -12.41 -10.42
N GLU A 90 13.15 -11.83 -11.32
CA GLU A 90 13.60 -10.42 -11.26
C GLU A 90 12.44 -9.43 -11.00
N HIS A 91 11.28 -9.72 -11.60
CA HIS A 91 10.06 -8.93 -11.41
C HIS A 91 9.53 -8.96 -9.97
N GLU A 92 9.68 -10.07 -9.25
CA GLU A 92 9.32 -10.16 -7.83
C GLU A 92 10.31 -9.41 -6.94
N LEU A 93 11.60 -9.41 -7.28
CA LEU A 93 12.60 -8.60 -6.56
C LEU A 93 12.31 -7.10 -6.77
N ASN A 94 11.86 -6.71 -7.95
CA ASN A 94 11.38 -5.36 -8.23
C ASN A 94 10.12 -5.02 -7.41
N ASN A 95 9.13 -5.92 -7.39
CA ASN A 95 7.94 -5.77 -6.54
C ASN A 95 8.32 -5.58 -5.07
N LEU A 96 9.20 -6.43 -4.54
CA LEU A 96 9.71 -6.33 -3.18
C LEU A 96 10.39 -4.98 -2.95
N SER A 97 11.27 -4.54 -3.85
CA SER A 97 11.97 -3.27 -3.72
C SER A 97 11.00 -2.07 -3.67
N ARG A 98 9.94 -2.08 -4.48
CA ARG A 98 8.89 -1.06 -4.45
C ARG A 98 8.12 -1.05 -3.13
N MET A 99 7.72 -2.22 -2.65
CA MET A 99 7.06 -2.35 -1.34
C MET A 99 7.95 -1.84 -0.20
N MET A 100 9.23 -2.24 -0.18
CA MET A 100 10.22 -1.79 0.78
C MET A 100 10.40 -0.27 0.71
N ASN A 101 10.47 0.31 -0.49
CA ASN A 101 10.60 1.75 -0.65
C ASN A 101 9.40 2.52 -0.07
N LEU A 102 8.18 2.03 -0.25
CA LEU A 102 6.98 2.64 0.34
C LEU A 102 7.04 2.62 1.87
N VAL A 103 7.29 1.44 2.46
CA VAL A 103 7.25 1.29 3.92
C VAL A 103 8.46 1.90 4.63
N LEU A 104 9.62 2.00 3.98
CA LEU A 104 10.83 2.59 4.56
C LEU A 104 10.95 4.11 4.37
N ASN A 105 10.07 4.74 3.57
CA ASN A 105 10.06 6.20 3.37
C ASN A 105 8.98 6.92 4.19
N VAL A 106 8.34 6.24 5.15
CA VAL A 106 7.38 6.90 6.03
C VAL A 106 8.11 7.84 6.99
N LYS A 107 7.54 9.03 7.23
CA LYS A 107 8.14 10.02 8.15
C LYS A 107 8.20 9.53 9.59
N GLN A 108 7.21 8.75 10.01
CA GLN A 108 7.12 8.19 11.35
C GLN A 108 6.24 6.94 11.34
N VAL A 109 6.68 5.89 12.05
CA VAL A 109 5.89 4.68 12.26
C VAL A 109 4.88 4.90 13.39
N SER A 110 3.60 4.79 13.06
CA SER A 110 2.54 4.78 14.07
C SER A 110 2.72 3.60 15.04
N LYS A 111 2.41 3.81 16.33
CA LYS A 111 2.45 2.74 17.36
C LYS A 111 1.68 1.50 16.93
N ARG A 112 0.57 1.67 16.19
CA ARG A 112 -0.25 0.59 15.64
C ARG A 112 0.53 -0.35 14.71
N HIS A 113 1.50 0.19 13.97
CA HIS A 113 2.25 -0.57 12.95
C HIS A 113 3.57 -1.13 13.46
N ARG A 114 4.03 -0.73 14.66
CA ARG A 114 5.33 -1.18 15.22
C ARG A 114 5.49 -2.70 15.19
N PHE A 115 4.43 -3.45 15.47
CA PHE A 115 4.44 -4.91 15.40
C PHE A 115 4.81 -5.43 14.00
N HIS A 116 4.24 -4.83 12.94
CA HIS A 116 4.57 -5.20 11.56
C HIS A 116 6.01 -4.83 11.21
N TYR A 117 6.47 -3.63 11.59
CA TYR A 117 7.85 -3.20 11.33
C TYR A 117 8.87 -4.10 12.05
N ASN A 118 8.60 -4.50 13.31
CA ASN A 118 9.43 -5.46 14.02
C ASN A 118 9.45 -6.82 13.30
N SER A 119 8.28 -7.30 12.84
CA SER A 119 8.19 -8.56 12.09
C SER A 119 8.99 -8.53 10.79
N LEU A 120 8.99 -7.38 10.10
CA LEU A 120 9.80 -7.17 8.89
C LEU A 120 11.29 -7.19 9.22
N TYR A 121 11.69 -6.55 10.31
CA TYR A 121 13.08 -6.53 10.76
C TYR A 121 13.59 -7.93 11.10
N ASP A 122 12.78 -8.72 11.81
CA ASP A 122 13.09 -10.12 12.10
C ASP A 122 13.17 -10.97 10.84
N ALA A 123 12.31 -10.70 9.85
CA ALA A 123 12.37 -11.36 8.55
C ALA A 123 13.67 -11.04 7.79
N LEU A 124 14.12 -9.79 7.78
CA LEU A 124 15.40 -9.39 7.18
C LEU A 124 16.59 -10.06 7.88
N LYS A 125 16.59 -10.11 9.21
CA LYS A 125 17.62 -10.82 9.99
C LYS A 125 17.68 -12.31 9.65
N LYS A 126 16.52 -12.97 9.62
CA LYS A 126 16.40 -14.37 9.23
C LYS A 126 16.88 -14.61 7.81
N ALA A 127 16.55 -13.72 6.86
CA ALA A 127 17.01 -13.83 5.48
C ALA A 127 18.53 -13.72 5.39
N LYS A 128 19.14 -12.79 6.14
CA LYS A 128 20.59 -12.58 6.16
C LYS A 128 21.36 -13.77 6.77
N SER A 129 20.79 -14.44 7.78
CA SER A 129 21.46 -15.55 8.47
C SER A 129 21.28 -16.91 7.81
N ARG A 130 20.62 -17.01 6.65
CA ARG A 130 20.41 -18.27 5.95
C ARG A 130 21.69 -18.72 5.24
N GLU A 131 22.17 -19.91 5.57
CA GLU A 131 23.31 -20.54 4.89
C GLU A 131 22.94 -21.04 3.48
N LYS A 132 21.70 -21.49 3.30
CA LYS A 132 21.16 -21.95 2.02
C LYS A 132 19.74 -21.42 1.81
N GLN A 133 19.47 -20.93 0.61
CA GLN A 133 18.19 -20.36 0.24
C GLN A 133 17.29 -21.41 -0.42
N GLU A 134 16.42 -22.06 0.36
CA GLU A 134 15.44 -23.02 -0.13
C GLU A 134 14.05 -22.40 -0.41
N LYS A 135 13.80 -21.21 0.17
CA LYS A 135 12.57 -20.43 0.01
C LYS A 135 12.87 -18.94 0.14
N GLY A 136 11.96 -18.12 -0.35
CA GLY A 136 12.10 -16.67 -0.43
C GLY A 136 12.96 -16.24 -1.61
N LEU A 137 12.83 -14.98 -2.01
CA LEU A 137 13.62 -14.38 -3.09
C LEU A 137 15.09 -14.25 -2.71
N VAL A 138 15.98 -14.54 -3.67
CA VAL A 138 17.41 -14.27 -3.52
C VAL A 138 17.61 -12.75 -3.52
N ILE A 139 18.01 -12.21 -2.37
CA ILE A 139 18.22 -10.76 -2.17
C ILE A 139 19.70 -10.53 -1.90
N PRO A 140 20.36 -9.60 -2.62
CA PRO A 140 21.75 -9.24 -2.34
C PRO A 140 21.93 -8.82 -0.88
N GLY A 141 23.00 -9.31 -0.23
CA GLY A 141 23.28 -8.99 1.18
C GLY A 141 23.37 -7.50 1.46
N GLU A 142 23.94 -6.72 0.53
CA GLU A 142 24.02 -5.26 0.62
C GLU A 142 22.62 -4.60 0.70
N LYS A 143 21.64 -5.11 -0.06
CA LYS A 143 20.25 -4.63 0.00
C LYS A 143 19.58 -4.98 1.33
N LEU A 144 19.81 -6.19 1.85
CA LEU A 144 19.30 -6.58 3.18
C LEU A 144 19.86 -5.65 4.27
N ASP A 145 21.13 -5.28 4.17
CA ASP A 145 21.80 -4.38 5.11
C ASP A 145 21.35 -2.93 4.99
N GLU A 146 21.11 -2.45 3.77
CA GLU A 146 20.48 -1.15 3.54
C GLU A 146 19.09 -1.09 4.18
N TRP A 147 18.23 -2.07 3.88
CA TRP A 147 16.86 -2.09 4.40
C TRP A 147 16.82 -2.25 5.92
N SER A 148 17.70 -3.08 6.49
CA SER A 148 17.78 -3.27 7.94
C SER A 148 18.17 -1.98 8.66
N ARG A 149 19.18 -1.26 8.17
CA ARG A 149 19.60 0.05 8.74
C ARG A 149 18.48 1.08 8.67
N ARG A 150 17.80 1.18 7.52
CA ARG A 150 16.66 2.10 7.36
C ARG A 150 15.53 1.75 8.32
N LEU A 151 15.26 0.47 8.51
CA LEU A 151 14.21 0.01 9.42
C LEU A 151 14.56 0.30 10.89
N GLU A 152 15.83 0.17 11.29
CA GLU A 152 16.30 0.54 12.62
C GLU A 152 16.08 2.03 12.92
N THR A 153 16.20 2.92 11.93
CA THR A 153 15.90 4.35 12.14
C THR A 153 14.41 4.65 12.38
N LEU A 154 13.52 3.71 12.05
CA LEU A 154 12.08 3.86 12.15
C LEU A 154 11.46 3.27 13.43
N LEU A 155 12.18 2.38 14.13
CA LEU A 155 11.73 1.63 15.31
C LEU A 155 12.01 2.38 16.62
#